data_AF-A0A2S9FX11-F1
#
_entry.id   AF-A0A2S9FX11-F1
#
_cell.length_a   1.000
_cell.length_b   1.000
_cell.length_c   1.000
_cell.angle_alpha   90.00
_cell.angle_beta   90.00
_cell.angle_gamma   90.00
#
_symmetry.space_group_name_H-M   'P 1'
#
loop_
_entity.id
_entity.type
_entity.pdbx_description
1 polymer ?
#
loop_
_entity_poly.entity_id
_entity_poly.type
_entity_poly.pdbx_seq_one_letter_code
_entity_poly.pdbx_strand_id
1 'polypeptide(L)'
;QGAQYEDLRRQAARGLTEIVDADGQGFDGYGIGGALEKQNLAPIVGWVSSELPEDKPRHLLGISEPDDLFAAVEAGADTFDCVSP
;
A
#
# COMPACT_ATOMS: atom_id res chain seq x y z
N GLN A 1 5.60 -3.38 5.78
CA GLN A 1 6.88 -3.11 5.07
C GLN A 1 7.50 -4.45 4.68
N GLY A 2 8.25 -4.52 3.57
CA GLY A 2 8.77 -5.77 3.01
C GLY A 2 9.71 -5.56 1.80
N ALA A 3 10.24 -4.34 1.66
CA ALA A 3 11.05 -3.90 0.52
C ALA A 3 10.46 -4.36 -0.84
N GLN A 4 11.25 -5.07 -1.64
CA GLN A 4 10.90 -5.55 -2.98
C GLN A 4 10.38 -7.00 -2.98
N TYR A 5 10.18 -7.60 -1.80
CA TYR A 5 9.90 -9.04 -1.65
C TYR A 5 8.41 -9.28 -1.45
N GLU A 6 7.79 -10.04 -2.35
CA GLU A 6 6.35 -10.31 -2.34
C GLU A 6 5.89 -10.99 -1.05
N ASP A 7 6.60 -12.03 -0.64
CA ASP A 7 6.30 -12.81 0.56
C ASP A 7 6.31 -11.92 1.81
N LEU A 8 7.34 -11.08 1.97
CA LEU A 8 7.44 -10.15 3.09
C LEU A 8 6.37 -9.05 3.02
N ARG A 9 6.03 -8.56 1.82
CA ARG A 9 4.96 -7.57 1.62
C ARG A 9 3.60 -8.12 2.04
N ARG A 10 3.25 -9.32 1.56
CA ARG A 10 1.99 -9.99 1.91
C ARG A 10 1.93 -10.34 3.39
N GLN A 11 3.01 -10.89 3.95
CA GLN A 11 3.09 -11.21 5.37
C GLN A 11 2.87 -9.96 6.23
N ALA A 12 3.51 -8.84 5.88
CA ALA A 12 3.33 -7.58 6.61
C ALA A 12 1.91 -7.04 6.48
N ALA A 13 1.28 -7.13 5.30
CA ALA A 13 -0.09 -6.67 5.10
C ALA A 13 -1.08 -7.48 5.95
N ARG A 14 -1.00 -8.82 5.91
CA ARG A 14 -1.82 -9.70 6.76
C ARG A 14 -1.63 -9.41 8.24
N GLY A 15 -0.39 -9.27 8.69
CA GLY A 15 -0.10 -8.95 10.09
C GLY A 15 -0.73 -7.62 10.54
N LEU A 16 -0.82 -6.62 9.66
CA LEU A 16 -1.51 -5.36 9.98
C LEU A 16 -3.04 -5.54 10.10
N THR A 17 -3.65 -6.45 9.35
CA THR A 17 -5.09 -6.73 9.44
C THR A 17 -5.49 -7.48 10.72
N GLU A 18 -4.53 -8.15 11.36
CA GLU A 18 -4.74 -8.88 12.62
C GLU A 18 -4.68 -7.97 13.86
N ILE A 19 -4.16 -6.74 13.72
CA ILE A 19 -4.02 -5.79 14.83
C ILE A 19 -5.35 -5.08 15.04
N VAL A 20 -5.86 -5.14 16.28
CA VAL A 20 -7.07 -4.47 16.72
C VAL A 20 -6.86 -3.79 18.08
N ASP A 21 -7.66 -2.78 18.37
CA ASP A 21 -7.74 -2.14 19.69
C ASP A 21 -8.57 -2.96 20.70
N ALA A 22 -8.83 -2.38 21.88
CA ALA A 22 -9.58 -3.04 22.95
C ALA A 22 -11.06 -3.31 22.60
N ASP A 23 -11.61 -2.55 21.66
CA ASP A 23 -12.99 -2.65 21.18
C ASP A 23 -13.08 -3.52 19.90
N GLY A 24 -11.96 -4.12 19.49
CA GLY A 24 -11.86 -4.99 18.31
C GLY A 24 -11.82 -4.22 16.99
N GLN A 25 -11.55 -2.92 16.99
CA GLN A 25 -11.42 -2.12 15.79
C GLN A 25 -9.99 -2.16 15.25
N GLY A 26 -9.86 -2.44 13.95
CA GLY A 26 -8.58 -2.36 13.23
C GLY A 26 -8.26 -0.93 12.78
N PHE A 27 -7.20 -0.78 11.99
CA PHE A 27 -6.84 0.52 11.43
C PHE A 27 -7.92 1.11 10.51
N ASP A 28 -8.00 2.44 10.48
CA ASP A 28 -8.90 3.19 9.59
C ASP A 28 -8.40 3.25 8.15
N GLY A 29 -7.15 2.88 7.90
CA GLY A 29 -6.51 2.89 6.59
C GLY A 29 -5.08 2.40 6.66
N TYR A 30 -4.48 2.15 5.50
CA TYR A 30 -3.16 1.52 5.40
C TYR A 30 -2.21 2.29 4.50
N GLY A 31 -1.03 2.61 5.02
CA GLY A 31 0.05 3.22 4.24
C GLY A 31 0.90 2.19 3.51
N ILE A 32 1.07 2.37 2.21
CA ILE A 32 1.97 1.60 1.35
C ILE A 32 3.20 2.47 1.09
N GLY A 33 4.34 2.11 1.69
CA GLY A 33 5.59 2.85 1.51
C GLY A 33 6.81 1.96 1.58
N GLY A 34 7.99 2.58 1.62
CA GLY A 34 9.30 1.90 1.65
C GLY A 34 9.82 1.59 0.26
N ALA A 35 11.10 1.85 0.03
CA ALA A 35 11.79 1.93 -1.26
C ALA A 35 11.19 1.05 -2.36
N LEU A 36 10.34 1.69 -3.17
CA LEU A 36 9.79 1.16 -4.41
C LEU A 36 10.71 1.62 -5.53
N GLU A 37 11.46 0.69 -6.13
CA GLU A 37 11.96 0.97 -7.48
C GLU A 37 10.74 1.09 -8.39
N LYS A 38 10.71 2.11 -9.26
CA LYS A 38 9.56 2.36 -10.14
C LYS A 38 9.05 1.13 -10.86
N GLN A 39 9.96 0.28 -11.33
CA GLN A 39 9.63 -0.94 -12.07
C GLN A 39 8.77 -1.92 -11.27
N ASN A 40 8.83 -1.85 -9.94
CA ASN A 40 8.11 -2.74 -9.03
C ASN A 40 6.95 -2.05 -8.30
N LEU A 41 6.65 -0.79 -8.60
CA LEU A 41 5.61 -0.03 -7.92
C LEU A 41 4.25 -0.73 -8.04
N ALA A 42 3.76 -0.95 -9.27
CA ALA A 42 2.44 -1.56 -9.49
C ALA A 42 2.34 -3.00 -8.93
N PRO A 43 3.33 -3.90 -9.15
CA PRO A 43 3.31 -5.22 -8.53
C PRO A 43 3.23 -5.17 -7.00
N ILE A 44 4.03 -4.33 -6.34
CA ILE A 44 4.05 -4.23 -4.88
C ILE A 44 2.74 -3.66 -4.34
N VAL A 45 2.21 -2.61 -4.97
CA VAL A 45 0.90 -2.05 -4.60
C VAL A 45 -0.18 -3.11 -4.76
N GLY A 46 -0.18 -3.88 -5.85
CA GLY A 46 -1.14 -4.96 -6.07
C GLY A 46 -1.05 -6.07 -5.03
N TRP A 47 0.17 -6.54 -4.69
CA TRP A 47 0.36 -7.55 -3.66
C TRP A 47 -0.17 -7.11 -2.31
N VAL A 48 0.17 -5.87 -1.90
CA VAL A 48 -0.29 -5.32 -0.62
C VAL A 48 -1.81 -5.13 -0.65
N SER A 49 -2.34 -4.48 -1.69
CA SER A 49 -3.77 -4.16 -1.80
C SER A 49 -4.65 -5.40 -1.82
N SER A 50 -4.17 -6.52 -2.39
CA SER A 50 -4.90 -7.80 -2.40
C SER A 50 -5.06 -8.46 -1.03
N GLU A 51 -4.24 -8.07 -0.05
CA GLU A 51 -4.27 -8.61 1.32
C GLU A 51 -5.00 -7.67 2.29
N LEU A 52 -5.36 -6.46 1.85
CA LEU A 52 -6.00 -5.45 2.68
C LEU A 52 -7.53 -5.43 2.48
N PRO A 53 -8.31 -5.02 3.49
CA PRO A 53 -9.76 -4.88 3.36
C PRO A 53 -10.15 -3.89 2.27
N GLU A 54 -11.12 -4.25 1.43
CA GLU A 54 -11.59 -3.40 0.31
C GLU A 54 -12.29 -2.11 0.78
N ASP A 55 -12.83 -2.09 1.99
CA ASP A 55 -13.54 -0.97 2.59
C ASP A 55 -12.63 0.03 3.31
N LYS A 56 -11.30 -0.18 3.26
CA LYS A 56 -10.30 0.67 3.93
C LYS A 56 -9.40 1.36 2.91
N PRO A 57 -9.17 2.69 3.04
CA PRO A 57 -8.31 3.42 2.12
C PRO A 57 -6.85 2.97 2.21
N ARG A 58 -6.21 2.89 1.04
CA ARG A 58 -4.81 2.57 0.84
C ARG A 58 -4.06 3.82 0.36
N HIS A 59 -3.14 4.30 1.18
CA HIS A 59 -2.37 5.52 0.90
C HIS A 59 -0.98 5.16 0.39
N LEU A 60 -0.66 5.52 -0.86
CA LEU A 60 0.67 5.28 -1.43
C LEU A 60 1.59 6.47 -1.15
N LEU A 61 2.65 6.19 -0.39
CA LEU A 61 3.58 7.18 0.14
C LEU A 61 4.66 7.55 -0.88
N GLY A 62 4.76 8.85 -1.21
CA GLY A 62 5.90 9.41 -1.95
C GLY A 62 6.02 8.96 -3.42
N ILE A 63 4.92 9.00 -4.18
CA ILE A 63 4.96 8.86 -5.65
C ILE A 63 5.46 10.16 -6.27
N SER A 64 6.05 10.18 -7.47
CA SER A 64 6.54 11.45 -8.05
C SER A 64 6.16 11.73 -9.50
N GLU A 65 5.66 10.75 -10.25
CA GLU A 65 5.34 10.97 -11.68
C GLU A 65 3.89 10.63 -12.01
N PRO A 66 3.27 11.34 -12.97
CA PRO A 66 1.89 11.08 -13.38
C PRO A 66 1.63 9.64 -13.82
N ASP A 67 2.57 9.01 -14.53
CA ASP A 67 2.39 7.62 -14.99
C ASP A 67 2.37 6.63 -13.82
N ASP A 68 3.17 6.89 -12.77
CA ASP A 68 3.18 6.08 -11.54
C ASP A 68 1.85 6.19 -10.80
N LEU A 69 1.20 7.37 -10.83
CA LEU A 69 -0.13 7.57 -10.24
C LEU A 69 -1.16 6.65 -10.90
N PHE A 70 -1.22 6.62 -12.23
CA PHE A 70 -2.20 5.78 -12.93
C PHE A 70 -1.95 4.29 -12.69
N ALA A 71 -0.68 3.86 -12.74
CA ALA A 71 -0.32 2.48 -12.46
C ALA A 71 -0.65 2.08 -11.01
N ALA A 72 -0.48 3.00 -10.06
CA ALA A 72 -0.81 2.76 -8.67
C ALA A 72 -2.32 2.68 -8.41
N VAL A 73 -3.12 3.55 -9.05
CA VAL A 73 -4.58 3.53 -8.98
C VAL A 73 -5.10 2.20 -9.53
N GLU A 74 -4.60 1.77 -10.69
CA GLU A 74 -4.96 0.47 -11.28
C GLU A 74 -4.57 -0.71 -10.37
N ALA A 75 -3.46 -0.59 -9.63
CA ALA A 75 -3.01 -1.57 -8.66
C ALA A 75 -3.75 -1.53 -7.30
N GLY A 76 -4.63 -0.55 -7.08
CA GLY A 76 -5.52 -0.48 -5.91
C GLY A 76 -5.15 0.57 -4.86
N ALA A 77 -4.28 1.55 -5.15
CA ALA A 77 -4.06 2.69 -4.25
C ALA A 77 -5.18 3.74 -4.39
N ASP A 78 -5.60 4.33 -3.28
CA ASP A 78 -6.75 5.25 -3.21
C ASP A 78 -6.33 6.71 -3.01
N THR A 79 -5.22 6.95 -2.29
CA THR A 79 -4.72 8.30 -1.99
C THR A 79 -3.19 8.35 -2.09
N PHE A 80 -2.64 9.56 -2.31
CA PHE A 80 -1.25 9.75 -2.70
C PHE A 80 -0.69 11.04 -2.11
N ASP A 81 0.63 11.09 -1.89
CA ASP A 81 1.36 12.32 -1.57
C ASP A 81 2.66 12.42 -2.39
N CYS A 82 3.02 13.66 -2.76
CA CYS A 82 4.29 14.00 -3.39
C CYS A 82 4.70 15.45 -3.08
N VAL A 83 6.01 15.73 -3.09
CA VAL A 83 6.56 17.10 -3.13
C VAL A 83 6.51 17.72 -4.53
N SER A 84 6.48 16.89 -5.58
CA SER A 84 6.23 17.32 -6.95
C SER A 84 4.77 17.72 -7.10
N PRO A 85 4.48 18.83 -7.78
CA PRO A 85 3.11 19.22 -8.11
C PRO A 85 2.44 18.23 -9.07
#